data_AF-A0A1Q7TEW8-F1
#
_entry.id   AF-A0A1Q7TEW8-F1
#
_cell.length_a   1.000
_cell.length_b   1.000
_cell.length_c   1.000
_cell.angle_alpha   90.00
_cell.angle_beta   90.00
_cell.angle_gamma   90.00
#
_symmetry.space_group_name_H-M   'P 1'
#
loop_
_entity.id
_entity.type
_entity.pdbx_description
1 polymer ?
#
loop_
_entity_poly.entity_id
_entity_poly.type
_entity_poly.pdbx_seq_one_letter_code
_entity_poly.pdbx_strand_id
1 'polypeptide(L)'
;MMTDSEWRDSADAFAIEYEDIREAHRVLAGRDPWAGISVRREHLRRQLEHELMGKLMHLRQAFAAYWSQPKRLAEVVRETRSSFLTMLRAVLRLAGRPAPAARDALVRDAAALVGFAPDSLAEPAAYLDAVTRTAEYVNRMERNPS
;
A
#
# COMPACT_ATOMS: atom_id res chain seq x y z
N MET A 1 16.05 -15.74 12.64
CA MET A 1 16.17 -14.40 13.27
C MET A 1 16.96 -13.55 12.29
N MET A 2 16.52 -12.34 11.98
CA MET A 2 17.23 -11.47 11.03
C MET A 2 18.37 -10.75 11.73
N THR A 3 19.53 -10.69 11.08
CA THR A 3 20.75 -10.02 11.56
C THR A 3 20.71 -8.51 11.30
N ASP A 4 21.57 -7.75 11.97
CA ASP A 4 21.70 -6.30 11.81
C ASP A 4 22.16 -5.91 10.38
N SER A 5 22.99 -6.75 9.73
CA SER A 5 23.36 -6.57 8.32
C SER A 5 22.18 -6.82 7.39
N GLU A 6 21.45 -7.93 7.58
CA GLU A 6 20.25 -8.22 6.77
C GLU A 6 19.17 -7.14 6.93
N TRP A 7 19.04 -6.56 8.13
CA TRP A 7 18.16 -5.42 8.38
C TRP A 7 18.63 -4.13 7.67
N ARG A 8 19.92 -3.88 7.50
CA ARG A 8 20.36 -2.71 6.72
C ARG A 8 20.18 -2.93 5.22
N ASP A 9 20.51 -4.13 4.75
CA ASP A 9 20.61 -4.44 3.33
C ASP A 9 19.25 -4.69 2.66
N SER A 10 18.18 -4.91 3.44
CA SER A 10 16.85 -5.23 2.92
C SER A 10 15.86 -4.05 2.87
N ALA A 11 16.32 -2.84 3.18
CA ALA A 11 15.51 -1.62 3.16
C ALA A 11 14.98 -1.26 1.75
N ASP A 12 15.60 -1.80 0.69
CA ASP A 12 15.16 -1.65 -0.69
C ASP A 12 14.05 -2.63 -1.07
N ALA A 13 14.07 -3.83 -0.51
CA ALA A 13 13.09 -4.90 -0.75
C ALA A 13 11.82 -4.75 0.10
N PHE A 14 11.96 -4.25 1.34
CA PHE A 14 10.86 -4.07 2.31
C PHE A 14 10.61 -2.58 2.62
N ALA A 15 10.71 -1.73 1.60
CA ALA A 15 10.56 -0.29 1.72
C ALA A 15 9.26 0.17 2.40
N ILE A 16 8.12 -0.46 2.08
CA ILE A 16 6.81 -0.15 2.68
C ILE A 16 6.83 -0.47 4.18
N GLU A 17 7.31 -1.66 4.54
CA GLU A 17 7.40 -2.12 5.91
C GLU A 17 8.37 -1.25 6.72
N TYR A 18 9.50 -0.84 6.14
CA TYR A 18 10.46 0.01 6.82
C TYR A 18 9.86 1.38 7.14
N GLU A 19 9.13 1.98 6.20
CA GLU A 19 8.44 3.24 6.45
C GLU A 19 7.31 3.09 7.48
N ASP A 20 6.54 1.99 7.44
CA ASP A 20 5.51 1.69 8.45
C ASP A 20 6.11 1.49 9.85
N ILE A 21 7.18 0.70 9.99
CA ILE A 21 7.85 0.46 11.26
C ILE A 21 8.48 1.76 11.75
N ARG A 22 9.10 2.55 10.88
CA ARG A 22 9.74 3.84 11.23
C ARG A 22 8.72 4.84 11.75
N GLU A 23 7.57 4.96 11.11
CA GLU A 23 6.51 5.86 11.54
C GLU A 23 5.93 5.45 12.90
N ALA A 24 5.80 4.14 13.15
CA ALA A 24 5.30 3.60 14.42
C ALA A 24 6.39 3.45 15.51
N HIS A 25 7.67 3.68 15.17
CA HIS A 25 8.80 3.37 16.04
C HIS A 25 8.90 4.33 17.22
N ARG A 26 9.11 3.75 18.40
CA ARG A 26 9.46 4.47 19.63
C ARG A 26 10.59 3.75 20.35
N VAL A 27 11.72 4.45 20.56
CA VAL A 27 12.82 3.91 21.37
C VAL A 27 12.39 3.89 22.83
N LEU A 28 12.37 2.70 23.44
CA LEU A 28 12.08 2.54 24.86
C LEU A 28 13.35 2.56 25.71
N ALA A 29 14.45 2.00 25.20
CA ALA A 29 15.78 2.02 25.79
C ALA A 29 16.83 1.66 24.72
N GLY A 30 18.08 2.11 24.92
CA GLY A 30 19.21 1.75 24.06
C GLY A 30 19.44 2.70 22.88
N ARG A 31 20.19 2.22 21.89
CA ARG A 31 20.55 2.99 20.67
C ARG A 31 19.44 2.89 19.64
N ASP A 32 19.27 3.97 18.87
CA ASP A 32 18.33 4.02 17.76
C ASP A 32 18.74 3.03 16.65
N PRO A 33 17.91 2.01 16.33
CA PRO A 33 18.21 1.03 15.28
C PRO A 33 18.12 1.61 13.86
N TRP A 34 17.62 2.83 13.69
CA TRP A 34 17.45 3.46 12.38
C TRP A 34 18.68 4.22 11.88
N ALA A 35 19.72 4.35 12.70
CA ALA A 35 20.93 5.06 12.32
C ALA A 35 21.53 4.48 11.03
N GLY A 36 21.61 5.31 9.98
CA GLY A 36 22.16 4.94 8.67
C GLY A 36 21.21 4.20 7.73
N ILE A 37 19.98 3.90 8.15
CA ILE A 37 18.97 3.26 7.29
C ILE A 37 18.15 4.36 6.61
N SER A 38 17.98 4.27 5.31
CA SER A 38 17.07 5.17 4.58
C SER A 38 16.37 4.42 3.46
N VAL A 39 15.07 4.61 3.35
CA VAL A 39 14.29 4.06 2.24
C VAL A 39 14.31 5.10 1.14
N ARG A 40 14.93 4.76 0.00
CA ARG A 40 14.83 5.63 -1.18
C ARG A 40 13.41 5.60 -1.71
N ARG A 41 12.91 6.78 -2.10
CA ARG A 41 11.59 6.96 -2.73
C ARG A 41 11.34 5.95 -3.86
N GLU A 42 12.36 5.65 -4.66
CA GLU A 42 12.26 4.69 -5.76
C GLU A 42 12.00 3.25 -5.31
N HIS A 43 12.53 2.83 -4.16
CA HIS A 43 12.30 1.49 -3.61
C HIS A 43 10.86 1.36 -3.14
N LEU A 44 10.38 2.36 -2.39
CA LEU A 44 8.99 2.45 -1.95
C LEU A 44 8.03 2.39 -3.15
N ARG A 45 8.33 3.15 -4.21
CA ARG A 45 7.54 3.15 -5.44
C ARG A 45 7.54 1.78 -6.13
N ARG A 46 8.71 1.14 -6.32
CA ARG A 46 8.84 -0.15 -7.00
C ARG A 46 8.12 -1.27 -6.25
N GLN A 47 8.27 -1.34 -4.93
CA GLN A 47 7.55 -2.33 -4.11
C GLN A 47 6.04 -2.08 -4.19
N LEU A 48 5.60 -0.82 -4.06
CA LEU A 48 4.18 -0.47 -4.14
C LEU A 48 3.55 -0.87 -5.49
N GLU A 49 4.25 -0.62 -6.59
CA GLU A 49 3.82 -1.04 -7.92
C GLU A 49 3.69 -2.56 -8.01
N HIS A 50 4.69 -3.31 -7.54
CA HIS A 50 4.67 -4.77 -7.53
C HIS A 50 3.47 -5.32 -6.74
N GLU A 51 3.26 -4.83 -5.52
CA GLU A 51 2.16 -5.21 -4.63
C GLU A 51 0.78 -4.89 -5.22
N LEU A 52 0.62 -3.70 -5.79
CA LEU A 52 -0.64 -3.29 -6.44
C LEU A 52 -0.94 -4.16 -7.67
N MET A 53 0.06 -4.46 -8.49
CA MET A 53 -0.11 -5.31 -9.67
C MET A 53 -0.47 -6.75 -9.30
N GLY A 54 0.21 -7.33 -8.30
CA GLY A 54 -0.12 -8.65 -7.77
C GLY A 54 -1.56 -8.71 -7.25
N LYS A 55 -1.97 -7.69 -6.48
CA LYS A 55 -3.34 -7.60 -5.95
C LYS A 55 -4.38 -7.41 -7.05
N LEU A 56 -4.11 -6.58 -8.04
CA LEU A 56 -5.00 -6.36 -9.18
C LEU A 56 -5.21 -7.65 -9.97
N MET A 57 -4.15 -8.42 -10.23
CA MET A 57 -4.25 -9.72 -10.90
C MET A 57 -5.09 -10.71 -10.09
N HIS A 58 -4.80 -10.83 -8.79
CA HIS A 58 -5.55 -11.71 -7.89
C HIS A 58 -7.05 -11.36 -7.87
N LEU A 59 -7.39 -10.08 -7.78
CA LEU A 59 -8.78 -9.64 -7.81
C LEU A 59 -9.43 -9.96 -9.15
N ARG A 60 -8.80 -9.64 -10.29
CA ARG A 60 -9.36 -9.98 -11.61
C ARG A 60 -9.67 -11.48 -11.76
N GLN A 61 -8.77 -12.34 -11.26
CA GLN A 61 -9.00 -13.78 -11.25
C GLN A 61 -10.19 -14.17 -10.35
N ALA A 62 -10.28 -13.60 -9.16
CA ALA A 62 -11.40 -13.85 -8.25
C ALA A 62 -12.75 -13.41 -8.85
N PHE A 63 -12.79 -12.25 -9.53
CA PHE A 63 -13.99 -11.78 -10.21
C PHE A 63 -14.42 -12.72 -11.34
N ALA A 64 -13.48 -13.16 -12.17
CA ALA A 64 -13.79 -14.11 -13.23
C ALA A 64 -14.30 -15.46 -12.68
N ALA A 65 -13.70 -15.96 -11.59
CA ALA A 65 -14.05 -17.24 -11.00
C ALA A 65 -15.38 -17.22 -10.21
N TYR A 66 -15.70 -16.10 -9.56
CA TYR A 66 -16.80 -16.01 -8.58
C TYR A 66 -17.85 -14.96 -8.93
N TRP A 67 -17.95 -14.52 -10.19
CA TRP A 67 -18.87 -13.46 -10.62
C TRP A 67 -20.33 -13.70 -10.19
N SER A 68 -20.78 -14.96 -10.19
CA SER A 68 -22.14 -15.36 -9.77
C SER A 68 -22.27 -15.68 -8.28
N GLN A 69 -21.20 -15.49 -7.49
CA GLN A 69 -21.10 -15.85 -6.08
C GLN A 69 -20.74 -14.61 -5.24
N PRO A 70 -21.67 -13.66 -5.04
CA PRO A 70 -21.40 -12.36 -4.42
C PRO A 70 -20.82 -12.47 -3.00
N LYS A 71 -21.21 -13.49 -2.24
CA LYS A 71 -20.66 -13.75 -0.90
C LYS A 71 -19.16 -14.05 -0.94
N ARG A 72 -18.71 -14.88 -1.90
CA ARG A 72 -17.28 -15.19 -2.07
C ARG A 72 -16.47 -13.99 -2.52
N LEU A 73 -17.03 -13.15 -3.40
CA LEU A 73 -16.37 -11.90 -3.79
C LEU A 73 -16.22 -10.93 -2.61
N ALA A 74 -17.25 -10.80 -1.77
CA ALA A 74 -17.18 -9.99 -0.56
C ALA A 74 -16.12 -10.50 0.42
N GLU A 75 -15.94 -11.82 0.54
CA GLU A 75 -14.87 -12.42 1.36
C GLU A 75 -13.48 -12.05 0.83
N VAL A 76 -13.24 -12.18 -0.47
CA VAL A 76 -11.97 -11.80 -1.12
C VAL A 76 -11.66 -10.31 -0.91
N VAL A 77 -12.66 -9.43 -1.05
CA VAL A 77 -12.51 -7.99 -0.78
C VAL A 77 -12.11 -7.77 0.68
N ARG A 78 -12.81 -8.41 1.63
CA ARG A 78 -12.53 -8.28 3.06
C ARG A 78 -11.12 -8.74 3.42
N GLU A 79 -10.67 -9.87 2.88
CA GLU A 79 -9.35 -10.45 3.13
C GLU A 79 -8.22 -9.60 2.56
N THR A 80 -8.44 -8.99 1.40
CA THR A 80 -7.42 -8.18 0.74
C THR A 80 -7.38 -6.73 1.22
N ARG A 81 -8.37 -6.27 2.00
CA ARG A 81 -8.57 -4.87 2.39
C ARG A 81 -7.43 -4.32 3.23
N SER A 82 -6.93 -5.08 4.21
CA SER A 82 -5.90 -4.61 5.13
C SER A 82 -4.59 -4.26 4.42
N SER A 83 -4.14 -5.13 3.51
CA SER A 83 -2.94 -4.87 2.71
C SER A 83 -3.16 -3.72 1.72
N PHE A 84 -4.37 -3.55 1.18
CA PHE A 84 -4.65 -2.36 0.36
C PHE A 84 -4.58 -1.06 1.17
N LEU A 85 -5.03 -1.05 2.44
CA LEU A 85 -4.86 0.13 3.30
C LEU A 85 -3.38 0.48 3.53
N THR A 86 -2.51 -0.53 3.69
CA THR A 86 -1.05 -0.31 3.75
C THR A 86 -0.53 0.34 2.46
N MET A 87 -1.00 -0.11 1.29
CA MET A 87 -0.65 0.52 0.01
C MET A 87 -1.13 1.97 -0.07
N LEU A 88 -2.33 2.29 0.41
CA LEU A 88 -2.82 3.68 0.43
C LEU A 88 -1.94 4.60 1.29
N ARG A 89 -1.39 4.12 2.42
CA ARG A 89 -0.41 4.90 3.20
C ARG A 89 0.84 5.16 2.39
N ALA A 90 1.39 4.12 1.73
CA ALA A 90 2.55 4.26 0.88
C ALA A 90 2.31 5.24 -0.29
N VAL A 91 1.12 5.24 -0.88
CA VAL A 91 0.70 6.23 -1.90
C VAL A 91 0.76 7.66 -1.34
N LEU A 92 0.19 7.91 -0.17
CA LEU A 92 0.23 9.23 0.46
C LEU A 92 1.66 9.67 0.77
N ARG A 93 2.49 8.77 1.31
CA ARG A 93 3.92 9.04 1.57
C ARG A 93 4.67 9.38 0.30
N LEU A 94 4.44 8.64 -0.80
CA LEU A 94 4.99 8.98 -2.11
C LEU A 94 4.45 10.32 -2.63
N ALA A 95 3.24 10.73 -2.29
CA ALA A 95 2.75 12.06 -2.64
C ALA A 95 3.30 13.17 -1.73
N GLY A 96 4.19 12.87 -0.77
CA GLY A 96 4.68 13.82 0.21
C GLY A 96 3.60 14.27 1.20
N ARG A 97 2.53 13.48 1.35
CA ARG A 97 1.41 13.76 2.26
C ARG A 97 1.51 12.89 3.51
N PRO A 98 1.13 13.41 4.69
CA PRO A 98 1.02 12.58 5.88
C PRO A 98 -0.05 11.50 5.67
N ALA A 99 0.20 10.29 6.17
CA ALA A 99 -0.77 9.20 6.15
C ALA A 99 -1.53 9.16 7.48
N PRO A 100 -2.85 9.42 7.51
CA PRO A 100 -3.61 9.36 8.76
C PRO A 100 -3.63 7.96 9.37
N ALA A 101 -3.53 7.88 10.71
CA ALA A 101 -3.67 6.61 11.43
C ALA A 101 -5.11 6.06 11.39
N ALA A 102 -6.10 6.96 11.38
CA ALA A 102 -7.52 6.60 11.29
C ALA A 102 -7.85 6.10 9.88
N ARG A 103 -8.43 4.89 9.79
CA ARG A 103 -8.73 4.22 8.51
C ARG A 103 -9.61 5.06 7.59
N ASP A 104 -10.66 5.67 8.12
CA ASP A 104 -11.58 6.46 7.29
C ASP A 104 -10.92 7.72 6.74
N ALA A 105 -10.04 8.36 7.52
CA ALA A 105 -9.26 9.51 7.06
C ALA A 105 -8.25 9.10 5.98
N LEU A 106 -7.53 8.00 6.19
CA LEU A 106 -6.61 7.43 5.21
C LEU A 106 -7.31 7.15 3.87
N VAL A 107 -8.47 6.49 3.92
CA VAL A 107 -9.23 6.16 2.70
C VAL A 107 -9.70 7.43 2.01
N ARG A 108 -10.25 8.40 2.74
CA ARG A 108 -10.69 9.68 2.15
C ARG A 108 -9.54 10.44 1.48
N ASP A 109 -8.40 10.56 2.13
CA ASP A 109 -7.27 11.34 1.63
C ASP A 109 -6.64 10.67 0.40
N ALA A 110 -6.49 9.35 0.44
CA ALA A 110 -5.99 8.59 -0.70
C ALA A 110 -6.99 8.56 -1.87
N ALA A 111 -8.28 8.44 -1.58
CA ALA A 111 -9.35 8.51 -2.57
C ALA A 111 -9.35 9.86 -3.30
N ALA A 112 -9.20 10.96 -2.57
CA ALA A 112 -9.11 12.30 -3.15
C ALA A 112 -7.84 12.51 -4.00
N LEU A 113 -6.73 11.87 -3.62
CA LEU A 113 -5.48 11.94 -4.38
C LEU A 113 -5.52 11.10 -5.66
N VAL A 114 -6.03 9.88 -5.57
CA VAL A 114 -6.01 8.88 -6.67
C VAL A 114 -7.20 9.04 -7.61
N GLY A 115 -8.34 9.50 -7.10
CA GLY A 115 -9.58 9.70 -7.86
C GLY A 115 -10.53 8.50 -7.86
N PHE A 116 -10.80 7.91 -6.68
CA PHE A 116 -11.85 6.90 -6.49
C PHE A 116 -12.83 7.32 -5.37
N ALA A 117 -13.98 6.66 -5.24
CA ALA A 117 -14.96 6.98 -4.19
C ALA A 117 -14.57 6.36 -2.83
N PRO A 118 -14.53 7.10 -1.71
CA PRO A 118 -14.08 6.55 -0.41
C PRO A 118 -14.86 5.32 0.06
N ASP A 119 -16.16 5.26 -0.22
CA ASP A 119 -17.04 4.18 0.20
C ASP A 119 -16.97 2.95 -0.73
N SER A 120 -16.18 3.01 -1.80
CA SER A 120 -16.03 1.93 -2.79
C SER A 120 -15.42 0.65 -2.21
N LEU A 121 -14.75 0.73 -1.06
CA LEU A 121 -13.93 -0.36 -0.55
C LEU A 121 -14.71 -1.53 0.08
N ALA A 122 -16.04 -1.48 0.07
CA ALA A 122 -16.91 -2.55 0.56
C ALA A 122 -17.62 -3.31 -0.56
N GLU A 123 -17.86 -2.66 -1.71
CA GLU A 123 -18.50 -3.27 -2.86
C GLU A 123 -17.41 -3.86 -3.78
N PRO A 124 -17.52 -5.13 -4.18
CA PRO A 124 -16.48 -5.75 -4.99
C PRO A 124 -16.07 -4.95 -6.24
N ALA A 125 -16.98 -4.61 -7.15
CA ALA A 125 -16.60 -3.99 -8.42
C ALA A 125 -15.93 -2.62 -8.20
N ALA A 126 -16.45 -1.83 -7.26
CA ALA A 126 -15.91 -0.53 -6.88
C ALA A 126 -14.55 -0.66 -6.17
N TYR A 127 -14.32 -1.73 -5.41
CA TYR A 127 -13.02 -2.05 -4.84
C TYR A 127 -11.99 -2.41 -5.92
N LEU A 128 -12.37 -3.21 -6.92
CA LEU A 128 -11.50 -3.50 -8.07
C LEU A 128 -11.13 -2.24 -8.85
N ASP A 129 -12.09 -1.33 -9.06
CA ASP A 129 -11.83 -0.02 -9.70
C ASP A 129 -10.87 0.83 -8.86
N ALA A 130 -11.04 0.90 -7.54
CA ALA A 130 -10.14 1.63 -6.65
C ALA A 130 -8.69 1.10 -6.71
N VAL A 131 -8.50 -0.22 -6.69
CA VAL A 131 -7.17 -0.85 -6.84
C VAL A 131 -6.58 -0.54 -8.21
N THR A 132 -7.39 -0.60 -9.27
CA THR A 132 -6.97 -0.30 -10.65
C THR A 132 -6.46 1.14 -10.76
N ARG A 133 -7.26 2.12 -10.31
CA ARG A 133 -6.88 3.54 -10.33
C ARG A 133 -5.63 3.82 -9.51
N THR A 134 -5.47 3.14 -8.38
CA THR A 134 -4.29 3.27 -7.53
C THR A 134 -3.03 2.77 -8.25
N ALA A 135 -3.10 1.60 -8.90
CA ALA A 135 -2.00 1.08 -9.72
C ALA A 135 -1.65 2.05 -10.87
N GLU A 136 -2.66 2.56 -11.57
CA GLU A 136 -2.44 3.53 -12.65
C GLU A 136 -1.82 4.84 -12.15
N TYR A 137 -2.24 5.33 -10.98
CA TYR A 137 -1.66 6.52 -10.35
C TYR A 137 -0.17 6.30 -10.06
N VAL A 138 0.20 5.15 -9.48
CA VAL A 138 1.60 4.83 -9.18
C VAL A 138 2.44 4.71 -10.45
N ASN A 139 1.92 4.05 -11.49
CA ASN A 139 2.61 3.93 -12.77
C ASN A 139 2.82 5.28 -13.47
N ARG A 140 1.90 6.23 -13.30
CA ARG A 140 2.07 7.59 -13.85
C ARG A 140 3.20 8.37 -13.17
N MET A 141 3.50 8.10 -11.90
CA MET A 141 4.61 8.77 -11.19
C MET A 141 5.99 8.48 -11.80
N GLU A 142 6.16 7.39 -12.58
CA GLU A 142 7.39 7.13 -13.32
C GLU A 142 7.64 8.12 -14.45
N ARG A 143 6.56 8.57 -15.11
CA ARG A 143 6.64 9.39 -16.33
C ARG A 143 6.85 10.87 -16.04
N ASN A 144 6.70 11.29 -14.79
CA ASN A 144 6.86 12.67 -14.37
C ASN A 144 7.60 12.71 -13.02
N PRO A 145 8.92 12.49 -13.01
CA PRO A 145 9.72 12.67 -11.80
C PRO A 145 9.72 14.16 -11.46
N SER A 146 8.98 14.55 -10.42
CA SER A 146 9.09 15.88 -9.80
C SER A 146 10.52 16.20 -9.39
#